data_AF-A0A2M8EZI2-F1
#
_entry.id   AF-A0A2M8EZI2-F1
#
_cell.length_a   1.000
_cell.length_b   1.000
_cell.length_c   1.000
_cell.angle_alpha   90.00
_cell.angle_beta   90.00
_cell.angle_gamma   90.00
#
_symmetry.space_group_name_H-M   'P 1'
#
loop_
_entity.id
_entity.type
_entity.pdbx_description
1 polymer ?
#
loop_
_entity_poly.entity_id
_entity_poly.type
_entity_poly.pdbx_seq_one_letter_code
_entity_poly.pdbx_strand_id
1 'polypeptide(L)' 'MIFLALKTYKQTTGGQVIKILSSVKKVMDETSVPIIAVAQPTDIYRIKNELGIEVWAQHVDPIDPGK' A
#
# COMPACT_ATOMS: atom_id res chain seq x y z
N MET A 1 -1.53 11.81 -10.02
CA MET A 1 -1.23 10.55 -9.33
C MET A 1 -0.31 10.84 -8.16
N ILE A 2 -0.58 10.26 -7.00
CA ILE A 2 0.15 10.49 -5.75
C ILE A 2 0.71 9.16 -5.25
N PHE A 3 1.97 9.12 -4.83
CA PHE A 3 2.55 7.96 -4.15
C PHE A 3 2.57 8.22 -2.64
N LEU A 4 1.98 7.31 -1.87
CA LEU A 4 1.96 7.35 -0.42
C LEU A 4 2.94 6.33 0.15
N ALA A 5 4.14 6.77 0.50
CA ALA A 5 5.17 5.92 1.10
C ALA A 5 4.83 5.59 2.55
N LEU A 6 4.51 4.33 2.83
CA LEU A 6 4.10 3.87 4.16
C LEU A 6 5.30 3.64 5.10
N LYS A 7 6.52 3.48 4.56
CA LYS A 7 7.75 3.25 5.32
C LYS A 7 7.56 2.11 6.31
N THR A 8 7.97 2.29 7.55
CA THR A 8 7.88 1.29 8.62
C THR A 8 7.27 1.88 9.88
N TYR A 9 6.36 2.84 9.71
CA TYR A 9 5.71 3.51 10.84
C TYR A 9 4.65 2.59 11.44
N LYS A 10 4.53 2.58 12.79
CA LYS A 10 3.52 1.78 13.50
C LYS A 10 2.09 2.10 13.04
N GLN A 11 1.85 3.34 12.60
CA GLN A 11 0.58 3.83 12.09
C GLN A 11 0.19 3.20 10.75
N THR A 12 1.15 2.65 10.01
CA THR A 12 1.00 2.14 8.64
C THR A 12 1.43 0.67 8.51
N THR A 13 1.40 -0.09 9.61
CA THR A 13 1.73 -1.53 9.66
C THR A 13 0.51 -2.36 10.09
N GLY A 14 0.31 -3.53 9.47
CA GLY A 14 -0.67 -4.52 9.89
C GLY A 14 -2.11 -4.00 9.85
N GLY A 15 -2.87 -4.15 10.94
CA GLY A 15 -4.27 -3.70 10.98
C GLY A 15 -4.43 -2.18 10.82
N GLN A 16 -3.41 -1.38 11.15
CA GLN A 16 -3.48 0.07 11.05
C GLN A 16 -3.39 0.55 9.60
N VAL A 17 -2.67 -0.16 8.74
CA VAL A 17 -2.56 0.19 7.31
C VAL A 17 -3.91 0.11 6.60
N ILE A 18 -4.74 -0.88 6.96
CA ILE A 18 -6.08 -1.05 6.39
C ILE A 18 -6.99 0.11 6.80
N LYS A 19 -6.90 0.55 8.06
CA LYS A 19 -7.68 1.69 8.54
C LYS A 19 -7.35 2.97 7.78
N ILE A 20 -6.07 3.30 7.63
CA ILE A 20 -5.64 4.52 6.92
C ILE A 20 -6.00 4.42 5.44
N LEU A 21 -5.68 3.31 4.78
CA LEU A 21 -5.91 3.17 3.34
C LEU A 21 -7.39 3.05 2.96
N SER A 22 -8.26 2.64 3.89
CA SER A 22 -9.72 2.73 3.69
C SER A 22 -10.18 4.18 3.53
N SER A 23 -9.62 5.10 4.30
CA SER A 23 -9.90 6.54 4.14
C SER A 23 -9.32 7.08 2.84
N VAL A 24 -8.10 6.66 2.49
CA VAL A 24 -7.47 7.03 1.20
C VAL A 24 -8.31 6.54 0.02
N LYS A 25 -8.86 5.33 0.08
CA LYS A 25 -9.76 4.79 -0.94
C LYS A 25 -10.98 5.68 -1.17
N LYS A 26 -11.65 6.11 -0.10
CA LYS A 26 -12.78 7.04 -0.21
C LYS A 26 -12.40 8.35 -0.91
N VAL A 27 -11.25 8.91 -0.56
CA VAL A 27 -10.73 10.13 -1.22
C VAL A 27 -10.46 9.88 -2.71
N MET A 28 -9.90 8.73 -3.08
CA MET A 28 -9.72 8.38 -4.50
C MET A 28 -11.06 8.29 -5.24
N ASP A 29 -12.06 7.64 -4.64
CA ASP A 29 -13.39 7.48 -5.24
C ASP A 29 -14.09 8.84 -5.44
N GLU A 30 -13.96 9.76 -4.48
CA GLU A 30 -14.57 11.09 -4.52
C GLU A 30 -13.85 12.05 -5.48
N THR A 31 -12.51 12.00 -5.52
CA THR A 31 -11.70 12.97 -6.27
C THR A 31 -11.29 12.49 -7.65
N SER A 32 -11.44 11.20 -7.93
CA SER A 32 -10.88 10.52 -9.10
C SER A 32 -9.36 10.69 -9.27
N VAL A 33 -8.64 11.10 -8.21
CA VAL A 33 -7.18 11.21 -8.21
C VAL A 33 -6.57 9.88 -7.76
N PRO A 34 -5.73 9.21 -8.58
CA PRO A 34 -5.08 7.97 -8.17
C PRO A 34 -4.06 8.20 -7.04
N ILE A 35 -4.17 7.41 -5.96
CA ILE A 35 -3.24 7.39 -4.83
C ILE A 35 -2.72 5.95 -4.64
N ILE A 36 -1.43 5.74 -4.93
CA ILE A 36 -0.79 4.43 -4.89
C ILE A 36 -0.10 4.26 -3.54
N ALA A 37 -0.48 3.22 -2.81
CA ALA A 37 0.16 2.86 -1.54
C ALA A 37 1.49 2.13 -1.81
N VAL A 38 2.59 2.64 -1.29
CA VAL A 38 3.89 1.96 -1.34
C VAL A 38 4.11 1.25 0.00
N ALA A 39 3.84 -0.06 0.02
CA ALA A 39 3.60 -0.84 1.22
C ALA A 39 4.81 -1.62 1.74
N GLN A 40 4.81 -1.88 3.05
CA GLN A 40 5.74 -2.86 3.64
C GLN A 40 5.50 -4.24 3.01
N PRO A 41 6.55 -5.03 2.75
CA PRO A 41 6.41 -6.33 2.08
C PRO A 41 5.35 -7.24 2.72
N THR A 42 5.28 -7.23 4.06
CA THR A 42 4.32 -8.03 4.84
C THR A 42 2.86 -7.62 4.66
N ASP A 43 2.59 -6.39 4.23
CA ASP A 43 1.24 -5.85 4.11
C ASP A 43 0.74 -5.79 2.65
N ILE A 44 1.60 -6.01 1.63
CA ILE A 44 1.24 -5.89 0.21
C ILE A 44 0.00 -6.72 -0.14
N TYR A 45 0.06 -8.03 0.13
CA TYR A 45 -1.03 -8.95 -0.18
C TYR A 45 -2.32 -8.58 0.57
N ARG A 46 -2.18 -8.25 1.86
CA ARG A 46 -3.31 -7.91 2.73
C ARG A 46 -4.06 -6.68 2.22
N ILE A 47 -3.34 -5.60 1.90
CA ILE A 47 -3.93 -4.37 1.38
C ILE A 47 -4.67 -4.65 0.07
N LYS A 48 -4.03 -5.39 -0.85
CA LYS A 48 -4.65 -5.71 -2.14
C LYS A 48 -5.92 -6.54 -1.96
N ASN A 49 -5.88 -7.54 -1.10
CA ASN A 49 -7.00 -8.44 -0.83
C ASN A 49 -8.17 -7.73 -0.12
N GLU A 50 -7.90 -6.92 0.91
CA GLU A 50 -8.96 -6.29 1.70
C GLU A 50 -9.54 -5.03 1.05
N LEU A 51 -8.73 -4.25 0.32
CA LEU A 51 -9.15 -2.95 -0.21
C LEU A 51 -9.27 -2.90 -1.74
N GLY A 52 -8.66 -3.84 -2.47
CA GLY A 52 -8.71 -3.90 -3.94
C GLY A 52 -7.93 -2.79 -4.66
N ILE A 53 -7.33 -1.84 -3.93
CA ILE A 53 -6.59 -0.70 -4.48
C ILE A 53 -5.27 -1.13 -5.16
N GLU A 54 -4.64 -0.22 -5.90
CA GLU A 54 -3.29 -0.43 -6.40
C GLU A 54 -2.26 -0.29 -5.28
N VAL A 55 -1.31 -1.23 -5.23
CA VAL A 55 -0.30 -1.33 -4.17
C VAL A 55 1.04 -1.65 -4.81
N TRP A 56 2.07 -0.90 -4.42
CA TRP A 56 3.43 -1.11 -4.89
C TRP A 56 4.31 -1.58 -3.73
N ALA A 57 5.31 -2.40 -4.04
CA ALA A 57 6.35 -2.73 -3.07
C ALA A 57 7.23 -1.51 -2.82
N GLN A 58 7.71 -1.36 -1.58
CA GLN A 58 8.70 -0.33 -1.25
C GLN A 58 10.07 -0.53 -1.88
N HIS A 59 10.41 -1.79 -2.17
CA HIS A 59 11.70 -2.19 -2.67
C HIS A 59 11.59 -3.56 -3.34
N VAL A 60 12.45 -3.79 -4.33
CA VAL A 60 12.68 -5.09 -4.96
C VAL A 60 14.18 -5.20 -5.21
N ASP A 61 14.80 -6.26 -4.71
CA ASP A 61 16.20 -6.53 -4.98
C ASP A 61 16.40 -7.02 -6.43
N PRO A 62 17.47 -6.61 -7.12
CA PRO A 62 17.78 -7.09 -8.47
C PRO A 62 18.42 -8.48 -8.41
N ILE A 63 17.63 -9.47 -7.98
CA ILE A 63 18.05 -10.88 -7.84
C ILE A 63 17.15 -11.80 -8.66
N ASP A 64 17.71 -12.93 -9.08
CA ASP A 64 16.93 -14.00 -9.71
C ASP A 64 16.24 -14.88 -8.65
N PRO A 65 15.09 -15.51 -8.99
CA PRO A 65 14.46 -16.47 -8.08
C PRO A 65 15.38 -17.67 -7.82
N GLY A 66 15.70 -17.93 -6.56
CA GLY A 66 16.55 -19.06 -6.19
C GLY A 66 17.51 -18.72 -5.06
N LYS A 67 18.72 -19.27 -5.15
CA LYS A 67 19.80 -19.08 -4.20
C LYS A 67 21.00 -18.45 -4.88
#